data_AF-A0A2V6J882-F1
#
_entry.id   AF-A0A2V6J882-F1
#
_cell.length_a   1.000
_cell.length_b   1.000
_cell.length_c   1.000
_cell.angle_alpha   90.00
_cell.angle_beta   90.00
_cell.angle_gamma   90.00
#
_symmetry.space_group_name_H-M   'P 1'
#
loop_
_entity.id
_entity.type
_entity.pdbx_description
1 polymer ?
#
loop_
_entity_poly.entity_id
_entity_poly.type
_entity_poly.pdbx_seq_one_letter_code
_entity_poly.pdbx_strand_id
1 'polypeptide(L)' 'MPPEETELRDEIVRSESPLNLEMPFSSLDSFLTPAKSFYVRTHFPIPAIDRNAWWLHVGGEVEKPFAIDYEELMTLES' A
#
# COMPACT_ATOMS: atom_id res chain seq x y z
N MET A 1 8.74 3.53 19.33
CA MET A 1 7.82 4.69 19.19
C MET A 1 6.44 4.14 18.93
N PRO A 2 5.38 4.68 19.55
CA PRO A 2 4.03 4.39 19.08
C PRO A 2 3.92 4.88 17.63
N PRO A 3 3.08 4.26 16.78
CA PRO A 3 2.82 4.85 15.47
C PRO A 3 2.32 6.27 15.69
N GLU A 4 2.90 7.22 14.95
CA GLU A 4 2.42 8.60 14.92
C GLU A 4 0.90 8.56 14.79
N GLU A 5 0.24 9.16 15.78
CA GLU A 5 -1.17 9.48 15.79
C GLU A 5 -1.51 10.00 14.39
N THR A 6 -2.24 9.20 13.62
CA THR A 6 -2.65 9.52 12.25
C THR A 6 -3.25 10.92 12.31
N GLU A 7 -2.54 11.94 11.83
CA GLU A 7 -3.11 13.27 11.60
C GLU A 7 -4.47 13.03 10.95
N LEU A 8 -5.53 13.47 11.63
CA LEU A 8 -6.92 13.18 11.26
C LEU A 8 -7.10 13.53 9.79
N ARG A 9 -7.01 12.52 8.94
CA ARG A 9 -7.24 12.66 7.52
C ARG A 9 -8.71 13.02 7.39
N ASP A 10 -9.07 13.89 6.46
CA ASP A 10 -10.48 14.18 6.12
C ASP A 10 -11.22 12.94 5.56
N GLU A 11 -10.62 11.75 5.63
CA GLU A 11 -11.15 10.47 5.21
C GLU A 11 -12.15 9.91 6.23
N ILE A 12 -13.21 9.28 5.73
CA ILE A 12 -14.21 8.58 6.51
C ILE A 12 -13.62 7.25 6.99
N VAL A 13 -13.47 7.08 8.30
CA VAL A 13 -13.04 5.81 8.90
C VAL A 13 -14.18 4.79 8.85
N ARG A 14 -13.97 3.68 8.14
CA ARG A 14 -14.90 2.54 8.06
C ARG A 14 -14.54 1.42 9.04
N SER A 15 -13.26 1.33 9.41
CA SER A 15 -12.75 0.42 10.45
C SER A 15 -11.38 0.91 10.90
N GLU A 16 -11.08 0.76 12.19
CA GLU A 16 -9.79 1.17 12.77
C GLU A 16 -8.77 0.03 12.79
N SER A 17 -9.23 -1.22 12.95
CA SER A 17 -8.38 -2.40 13.06
C SER A 17 -9.06 -3.62 12.42
N PRO A 18 -8.74 -3.96 11.15
CA PRO A 18 -7.73 -3.34 10.30
C PRO A 18 -8.19 -1.98 9.70
N LEU A 19 -7.26 -1.07 9.42
CA LEU A 19 -7.56 0.30 8.97
C LEU A 19 -8.25 0.33 7.60
N ASN A 20 -9.45 0.91 7.56
CA ASN A 20 -10.23 1.08 6.34
C ASN A 20 -10.74 2.52 6.25
N LEU A 21 -10.38 3.21 5.16
CA LEU A 21 -10.65 4.63 4.95
C LEU A 21 -11.32 4.84 3.60
N GLU A 22 -12.26 5.77 3.54
CA GLU A 22 -12.94 6.19 2.32
C GLU A 22 -12.86 7.71 2.17
N MET A 23 -12.70 8.22 0.95
CA MET A 23 -12.78 9.66 0.72
C MET A 23 -14.22 10.17 0.87
N PRO A 24 -14.44 11.37 1.45
CA PRO A 24 -15.73 12.03 1.32
C PRO A 24 -16.03 12.31 -0.15
N PHE A 25 -17.16 11.84 -0.66
CA PHE A 25 -17.49 12.03 -2.09
C PHE A 25 -17.50 13.51 -2.51
N SER A 26 -17.84 14.41 -1.60
CA SER A 26 -17.83 15.86 -1.83
C SER A 26 -16.45 16.45 -2.11
N SER A 27 -15.35 15.75 -1.78
CA SER A 27 -13.99 16.20 -2.07
C SER A 27 -13.44 15.68 -3.40
N LEU A 28 -14.23 14.93 -4.17
CA LEU A 28 -13.83 14.48 -5.51
C LEU A 28 -13.82 15.66 -6.49
N ASP A 29 -12.61 16.09 -6.89
CA ASP A 29 -12.41 17.30 -7.68
C ASP A 29 -11.64 17.07 -9.00
N SER A 30 -11.16 15.85 -9.23
CA SER A 30 -10.20 15.55 -10.30
C SER A 30 -10.35 14.12 -10.81
N PHE A 31 -9.85 13.89 -12.03
CA PHE A 31 -9.86 12.55 -12.65
C PHE A 31 -8.89 11.58 -11.95
N LEU A 32 -7.71 12.08 -11.55
CA LEU A 32 -6.73 11.30 -10.80
C LEU A 32 -6.89 11.59 -9.31
N THR A 33 -7.45 10.65 -8.57
CA THR A 33 -7.60 10.78 -7.12
C THR A 33 -6.23 10.94 -6.45
N PRO A 34 -6.00 12.02 -5.69
CA PRO A 34 -4.75 12.20 -4.95
C PRO A 34 -4.51 11.04 -3.98
N ALA A 35 -3.25 10.64 -3.79
CA ALA A 35 -2.90 9.51 -2.92
C ALA A 35 -3.42 9.64 -1.47
N LYS A 36 -3.56 10.88 -0.97
CA LYS A 36 -4.10 11.17 0.37
C LYS A 36 -5.61 10.98 0.50
N SER A 37 -6.31 10.81 -0.61
CA SER A 37 -7.77 10.61 -0.68
C SER A 37 -8.10 9.28 -1.39
N PHE A 38 -7.11 8.41 -1.56
CA PHE A 38 -7.33 7.13 -2.22
C PHE A 38 -7.92 6.14 -1.23
N TYR A 39 -8.99 5.46 -1.62
CA TYR A 39 -9.66 4.46 -0.78
C TYR A 39 -8.69 3.43 -0.22
N VAL A 40 -8.69 3.25 1.11
CA VAL A 40 -7.82 2.30 1.82
C VAL A 40 -8.65 1.10 2.29
N ARG A 41 -8.33 -0.09 1.76
CA ARG A 41 -8.88 -1.36 2.23
C ARG A 41 -7.77 -2.27 2.73
N THR A 42 -7.78 -2.56 4.02
CA THR A 42 -6.91 -3.58 4.62
C THR A 42 -7.72 -4.69 5.29
N HIS A 43 -7.18 -5.91 5.22
CA HIS A 43 -7.70 -7.10 5.92
C HIS A 43 -6.87 -7.47 7.15
N PHE A 44 -5.63 -6.99 7.21
CA PHE A 44 -4.63 -7.27 8.23
C PHE A 44 -3.85 -5.98 8.55
N PRO A 45 -3.05 -5.95 9.64
CA PRO A 45 -2.14 -4.84 9.91
C PRO A 45 -1.22 -4.55 8.72
N ILE A 46 -0.98 -3.26 8.45
CA ILE A 46 -0.06 -2.84 7.39
C ILE A 46 1.37 -3.25 7.80
N PRO A 47 2.10 -4.02 6.98
CA PRO A 47 3.44 -4.47 7.33
C PRO A 47 4.43 -3.31 7.29
N ALA A 48 5.36 -3.28 8.25
CA ALA A 48 6.56 -2.45 8.16
C ALA A 48 7.58 -3.20 7.29
N ILE A 49 7.85 -2.68 6.09
CA ILE A 49 8.77 -3.31 5.13
C ILE A 49 10.06 -2.48 5.06
N ASP A 50 11.20 -3.13 5.29
CA ASP A 50 12.51 -2.57 4.97
C ASP A 50 12.81 -2.80 3.49
N ARG A 51 12.90 -1.71 2.72
CA ARG A 51 13.22 -1.72 1.30
C ARG A 51 14.51 -2.50 0.98
N ASN A 52 15.53 -2.38 1.84
CA ASN A 52 16.84 -2.98 1.59
C ASN A 52 16.91 -4.47 1.95
N ALA A 53 15.91 -4.97 2.67
CA ALA A 53 15.81 -6.38 3.06
C ALA A 53 14.67 -7.12 2.34
N TRP A 54 13.93 -6.43 1.46
CA TRP A 54 12.76 -6.97 0.79
C TRP A 54 13.11 -7.75 -0.48
N TRP A 55 12.37 -8.83 -0.72
CA TRP A 55 12.49 -9.69 -1.91
C TRP A 55 11.10 -10.09 -2.44
N LEU A 56 10.96 -10.10 -3.77
CA LEU A 56 9.83 -10.73 -4.45
C LEU A 56 10.22 -12.13 -4.90
N HIS A 57 9.55 -13.14 -4.37
CA HIS A 57 9.73 -14.53 -4.79
C HIS A 57 8.68 -14.93 -5.83
N VAL A 58 9.13 -15.39 -6.99
CA VAL A 58 8.28 -15.93 -8.06
C VAL A 58 8.48 -17.45 -8.11
N GLY A 59 7.41 -18.19 -7.84
CA GLY A 59 7.39 -19.65 -7.82
C GLY A 59 6.08 -20.22 -8.37
N GLY A 60 5.80 -21.50 -8.08
CA GLY A 60 4.64 -22.21 -8.61
C GLY A 60 4.96 -22.93 -9.93
N GLU A 61 4.08 -22.82 -10.91
CA GLU A 61 4.24 -23.45 -12.23
C GLU A 61 5.10 -22.58 -13.16
N VAL A 62 6.39 -22.50 -12.87
CA VAL A 62 7.39 -21.75 -13.65
C VAL A 62 8.57 -22.66 -13.99
N GLU A 63 9.22 -22.45 -15.14
CA GLU A 63 10.39 -23.25 -15.54
C GLU A 63 11.55 -23.10 -14.55
N LYS A 64 11.82 -21.86 -14.09
CA LYS A 64 12.88 -21.52 -13.16
C LYS A 64 12.35 -20.53 -12.11
N PRO A 65 12.07 -20.98 -10.88
CA PRO A 65 11.75 -20.09 -9.77
C PRO A 65 12.91 -19.11 -9.54
N PHE A 66 12.57 -17.86 -9.22
CA PHE A 66 13.56 -16.83 -8.97
C PHE A 66 13.08 -15.85 -7.90
N ALA A 67 14.00 -15.05 -7.39
CA ALA A 67 13.70 -13.95 -6.49
C ALA A 67 14.45 -12.70 -6.97
N ILE A 68 13.81 -11.54 -6.86
CA ILE A 68 14.42 -10.24 -7.16
C ILE A 68 14.23 -9.29 -6.00
N ASP A 69 15.23 -8.45 -5.75
CA ASP A 69 15.14 -7.37 -4.77
C ASP A 69 14.39 -6.14 -5.32
N TYR A 70 14.25 -5.10 -4.51
CA TYR A 70 13.56 -3.87 -4.91
C TYR A 70 14.27 -3.14 -6.06
N GLU A 71 15.60 -3.11 -6.08
CA GLU A 71 16.34 -2.40 -7.12
C GLU A 71 16.22 -3.13 -8.46
N GLU A 72 16.33 -4.46 -8.44
CA GLU A 72 16.11 -5.30 -9.62
C GLU A 72 14.70 -5.12 -10.18
N LEU A 73 13.67 -5.10 -9.32
CA LEU A 73 12.28 -4.87 -9.74
C LEU A 73 12.10 -3.54 -10.49
N MET A 74 12.76 -2.47 -10.01
CA MET A 74 12.67 -1.14 -10.61
C MET A 74 13.40 -1.03 -11.96
N THR A 75 14.20 -2.02 -12.34
CA THR A 75 14.88 -2.05 -13.65
C THR A 75 14.07 -2.72 -14.76
N LEU A 76 12.92 -3.35 -14.43
CA LEU A 76 12.04 -3.96 -15.41
C LEU A 76 11.32 -2.89 -16.25
N GLU A 77 11.02 -3.21 -17.52
CA GLU A 77 10.27 -2.31 -18.40
C GLU A 77 8.82 -2.14 -17.90
N SER A 78 8.35 -0.88 -17.89
CA SER A 78 7.01 -0.45 -17.45
C SER A 78 6.08 -0.11 -18.60
#